data_AF-A0A7X3BXW8-F1
#
_entry.id   AF-A0A7X3BXW8-F1
#
_cell.length_a   1.000
_cell.length_b   1.000
_cell.length_c   1.000
_cell.angle_alpha   90.00
_cell.angle_beta   90.00
_cell.angle_gamma   90.00
#
_symmetry.space_group_name_H-M   'P 1'
#
loop_
_entity.id
_entity.type
_entity.pdbx_description
1 polymer ?
#
loop_
_entity_poly.entity_id
_entity_poly.type
_entity_poly.pdbx_seq_one_letter_code
_entity_poly.pdbx_strand_id
1 'polypeptide(L)'
;MNVQYDFKKIQYFTSSLVIFLAILFLCAPINSLRADSTTEPQTTLHKTITPISGQEDQYELSLDITSKLGTETQSEPLDVVLVADFSGSMEERDVWSYSSRRYISRIEALKHTLKGVNGRQGLIDTILSNSQNRLSIV
;
A
#
# COMPACT_ATOMS: atom_id res chain seq x y z
N MET A 1 61.68 -27.98 25.75
CA MET A 1 61.11 -26.76 26.37
C MET A 1 59.63 -27.01 26.59
N ASN A 2 59.22 -27.29 27.83
CA ASN A 2 57.84 -27.65 28.17
C ASN A 2 56.95 -26.41 28.09
N VAL A 3 56.09 -26.34 27.07
CA VAL A 3 55.05 -25.33 26.97
C VAL A 3 53.92 -25.76 27.92
N GLN A 4 54.03 -25.38 29.20
CA GLN A 4 52.87 -25.35 30.07
C GLN A 4 51.95 -24.25 29.52
N TYR A 5 51.04 -24.66 28.63
CA TYR A 5 49.89 -23.85 28.26
C TYR A 5 49.17 -23.47 29.55
N ASP A 6 49.03 -22.18 29.79
CA ASP A 6 48.33 -21.64 30.95
C ASP A 6 46.82 -21.86 30.75
N PHE A 7 46.39 -23.10 31.00
CA PHE A 7 45.00 -23.55 30.87
C PHE A 7 44.04 -22.64 31.65
N LYS A 8 44.53 -21.99 32.72
CA LYS A 8 43.77 -21.06 33.54
C LYS A 8 43.42 -19.79 32.78
N LYS A 9 44.31 -19.26 31.94
CA LYS A 9 44.04 -18.10 31.07
C LYS A 9 43.06 -18.43 29.95
N ILE A 10 43.19 -19.61 29.33
CA ILE A 10 42.27 -20.05 28.26
C ILE A 10 40.87 -20.26 28.85
N GLN A 11 40.76 -20.87 30.04
CA GLN A 11 39.50 -21.10 30.73
C GLN A 11 38.81 -19.78 31.15
N TYR A 12 39.58 -18.77 31.56
CA TYR A 12 39.04 -17.45 31.88
C TYR A 12 38.53 -16.72 30.63
N PHE A 13 39.27 -16.81 29.52
CA PHE A 13 38.88 -16.23 28.23
C PHE A 13 37.62 -16.88 27.66
N THR A 14 37.54 -18.21 27.69
CA THR A 14 36.36 -18.94 27.19
C THR A 14 35.15 -18.68 28.08
N SER A 15 35.32 -18.62 29.40
CA SER A 15 34.24 -18.27 30.33
C SER A 15 33.72 -16.86 30.10
N SER A 16 34.61 -15.87 29.93
CA SER A 16 34.23 -14.49 29.64
C SER A 16 33.54 -14.34 28.28
N LEU A 17 33.99 -15.09 27.27
CA LEU A 17 33.39 -15.08 25.93
C LEU A 17 31.98 -15.69 25.97
N VAL A 18 31.78 -16.80 26.67
CA VAL A 18 30.47 -17.47 26.79
C VAL A 18 29.46 -16.58 27.50
N ILE A 19 29.87 -15.90 28.58
CA ILE A 19 29.02 -14.95 29.30
C ILE A 19 28.65 -13.77 28.39
N PHE A 20 29.61 -13.22 27.65
CA PHE A 20 29.37 -12.12 26.72
C PHE A 20 28.42 -12.52 25.58
N LEU A 21 28.59 -13.72 25.04
CA LEU A 21 27.71 -14.28 24.00
C LEU A 21 26.29 -14.52 24.53
N ALA A 22 26.16 -15.02 25.76
CA ALA A 22 24.86 -15.23 26.40
C ALA A 22 24.12 -13.91 26.64
N ILE A 23 24.82 -12.85 27.05
CA ILE A 23 24.24 -11.50 27.21
C ILE A 23 23.80 -10.95 25.84
N LEU A 24 24.57 -11.16 24.77
CA LEU A 24 24.16 -10.76 23.42
C LEU A 24 22.87 -11.47 22.97
N PHE A 25 22.69 -12.76 23.27
CA PHE A 25 21.44 -13.47 22.91
C PHE A 25 20.26 -13.14 23.82
N LEU A 26 20.48 -12.81 25.09
CA LEU A 26 19.42 -12.47 26.06
C LEU A 26 19.00 -11.00 26.01
N CYS A 27 19.91 -10.09 25.63
CA CYS A 27 19.68 -8.65 25.60
C CYS A 27 19.57 -8.07 24.20
N ALA A 28 19.84 -8.85 23.14
CA ALA A 28 19.46 -8.41 21.80
C ALA A 28 17.93 -8.36 21.72
N PRO A 29 17.32 -7.23 21.35
CA PRO A 29 15.91 -7.22 21.02
C PRO A 29 15.74 -8.17 19.85
N ILE A 30 15.04 -9.29 20.09
CA ILE A 30 14.56 -10.16 19.03
C ILE A 30 13.48 -9.35 18.33
N ASN A 31 13.89 -8.45 17.44
CA ASN A 31 12.97 -7.78 16.53
C ASN A 31 12.50 -8.88 15.57
N SER A 32 11.42 -9.56 15.97
CA SER A 32 10.62 -10.31 15.04
C SER A 32 10.11 -9.30 14.02
N LEU A 33 10.70 -9.29 12.83
CA LEU A 33 10.09 -8.69 11.66
C LEU A 33 8.89 -9.58 11.29
N ARG A 34 7.86 -9.55 12.12
CA ARG A 34 6.57 -10.12 11.81
C ARG A 34 5.88 -9.08 10.94
N ALA A 35 5.62 -9.43 9.69
CA ALA A 35 4.66 -8.70 8.89
C ALA A 35 3.28 -8.92 9.53
N ASP A 36 2.88 -8.02 10.43
CA ASP A 36 1.52 -7.96 10.96
C ASP A 36 0.61 -7.35 9.90
N SER A 37 0.25 -8.14 8.89
CA SER A 37 -0.88 -7.83 8.03
C SER A 37 -1.38 -9.11 7.35
N THR A 38 -2.14 -9.92 8.09
CA THR A 38 -3.00 -10.95 7.54
C THR A 38 -4.46 -10.52 7.65
N THR A 39 -4.80 -9.30 7.24
CA THR A 39 -6.21 -8.99 6.97
C THR A 39 -6.58 -9.65 5.65
N GLU A 40 -7.27 -10.79 5.76
CA GLU A 40 -7.86 -11.44 4.61
C GLU A 40 -8.81 -10.45 3.90
N PRO A 41 -8.77 -10.36 2.56
CA PRO A 41 -9.59 -9.42 1.82
C PRO A 41 -11.07 -9.68 2.13
N GLN A 42 -11.73 -8.70 2.75
CA GLN A 42 -13.15 -8.81 3.05
C GLN A 42 -13.95 -8.81 1.75
N THR A 43 -14.39 -10.00 1.36
CA THR A 43 -15.24 -10.23 0.19
C THR A 43 -16.60 -10.67 0.68
N THR A 44 -17.65 -9.94 0.32
CA THR A 44 -19.02 -10.37 0.57
C THR A 44 -19.57 -11.01 -0.71
N LEU A 45 -19.99 -12.26 -0.59
CA LEU A 45 -20.62 -13.05 -1.64
C LEU A 45 -22.11 -13.15 -1.35
N HIS A 46 -22.95 -12.75 -2.29
CA HIS A 46 -24.39 -12.95 -2.22
C HIS A 46 -24.84 -13.74 -3.45
N LYS A 47 -25.48 -14.88 -3.22
CA LYS A 47 -25.97 -15.77 -4.27
C LYS A 47 -27.48 -15.93 -4.09
N THR A 48 -28.23 -15.66 -5.15
CA THR A 48 -29.70 -15.71 -5.13
C THR A 48 -30.18 -16.61 -6.25
N ILE A 49 -31.25 -17.36 -5.96
CA ILE A 49 -32.00 -18.15 -6.94
C ILE A 49 -33.46 -17.70 -6.90
N THR A 50 -33.99 -17.27 -8.03
CA THR A 50 -35.35 -16.73 -8.14
C THR A 50 -36.14 -17.56 -9.15
N PRO A 51 -37.29 -18.16 -8.78
CA PRO A 51 -38.11 -18.89 -9.74
C PRO A 51 -38.68 -17.95 -10.79
N ILE A 52 -38.67 -18.36 -12.06
CA ILE A 52 -39.25 -17.57 -13.14
C ILE A 52 -40.75 -17.87 -13.20
N SER A 53 -41.56 -16.83 -12.93
CA SER A 53 -43.02 -16.96 -12.86
C SER A 53 -43.59 -17.51 -14.17
N GLY A 54 -44.34 -18.62 -14.07
CA GLY A 54 -45.02 -19.24 -15.20
C GLY A 54 -44.18 -20.28 -15.96
N GLN A 55 -42.98 -20.62 -15.49
CA GLN A 55 -42.13 -21.64 -16.09
C GLN A 55 -41.74 -22.69 -15.04
N GLU A 56 -42.14 -23.93 -15.28
CA GLU A 56 -41.79 -25.07 -14.42
C GLU A 56 -40.29 -25.36 -14.57
N ASP A 57 -39.61 -25.61 -13.46
CA ASP A 57 -38.18 -25.91 -13.39
C ASP A 57 -37.22 -24.84 -13.97
N GLN A 58 -37.66 -23.58 -14.11
CA GLN A 58 -36.78 -22.48 -14.53
C GLN A 58 -36.54 -21.46 -13.42
N TYR A 59 -35.27 -21.09 -13.25
CA TYR A 59 -34.80 -20.19 -12.20
C TYR A 59 -33.76 -19.23 -12.74
N GLU A 60 -33.83 -17.98 -12.28
CA GLU A 60 -32.76 -17.00 -12.44
C GLU A 60 -31.73 -17.17 -11.32
N LEU A 61 -30.45 -17.24 -11.70
CA LEU A 61 -29.32 -17.35 -10.78
C LEU A 61 -28.52 -16.05 -10.79
N SER A 62 -28.43 -15.39 -9.65
CA SER A 62 -27.64 -14.16 -9.48
C SER A 62 -26.47 -14.41 -8.52
N LEU A 63 -25.30 -13.87 -8.86
CA LEU A 63 -24.12 -13.88 -8.00
C LEU A 63 -23.56 -12.46 -7.93
N ASP A 64 -23.70 -11.85 -6.77
CA ASP A 64 -23.12 -10.55 -6.47
C ASP A 64 -21.85 -10.74 -5.64
N ILE A 65 -20.72 -10.28 -6.20
CA ILE A 65 -19.43 -10.26 -5.50
C ILE A 65 -19.10 -8.81 -5.22
N THR A 66 -19.21 -8.42 -3.96
CA THR A 66 -18.70 -7.12 -3.50
C THR A 66 -17.39 -7.35 -2.79
N SER A 67 -16.30 -6.97 -3.46
CA SER A 67 -14.98 -6.84 -2.83
C SER A 67 -14.77 -5.38 -2.49
N LYS A 68 -14.29 -5.10 -1.27
CA LYS A 68 -13.69 -3.79 -1.04
C LYS A 68 -12.42 -3.76 -1.90
N LEU A 69 -12.48 -3.07 -3.03
CA LEU A 69 -11.26 -2.69 -3.76
C LEU A 69 -10.58 -1.60 -2.93
N GLY A 70 -9.87 -2.06 -1.91
CA GLY A 70 -9.30 -1.26 -0.86
C GLY A 70 -8.23 -2.11 -0.21
N THR A 71 -7.03 -1.91 -0.71
CA THR A 71 -5.77 -2.07 -0.01
C THR A 71 -5.92 -1.82 1.50
N GLU A 72 -6.16 -2.86 2.30
CA GLU A 72 -5.49 -2.96 3.60
C GLU A 72 -4.03 -3.42 3.42
N THR A 73 -3.40 -3.11 2.27
CA THR A 73 -1.95 -3.17 2.12
C THR A 73 -1.25 -1.89 2.58
N GLN A 74 -1.99 -0.82 2.89
CA GLN A 74 -1.43 0.36 3.56
C GLN A 74 -1.74 0.30 5.05
N SER A 75 -1.01 -0.55 5.78
CA SER A 75 -0.93 -0.39 7.24
C SER A 75 -0.16 0.88 7.61
N GLU A 76 0.69 1.38 6.71
CA GLU A 76 1.48 2.58 6.89
C GLU A 76 0.99 3.76 6.02
N PRO A 77 1.01 4.99 6.57
CA PRO A 77 0.65 6.19 5.83
C PRO A 77 1.58 6.45 4.63
N LEU A 78 1.01 6.94 3.52
CA LEU A 78 1.75 7.28 2.32
C LEU A 78 2.19 8.76 2.33
N ASP A 79 3.48 8.99 2.06
CA ASP A 79 4.04 10.32 1.77
C ASP A 79 4.24 10.48 0.26
N VAL A 80 3.44 11.35 -0.37
CA VAL A 80 3.49 11.59 -1.81
C VAL A 80 4.09 12.97 -2.11
N VAL A 81 5.07 13.01 -3.01
CA VAL A 81 5.55 14.26 -3.62
C VAL A 81 5.22 14.24 -5.10
N LEU A 82 4.35 15.15 -5.53
CA LEU A 82 4.06 15.37 -6.94
C LEU A 82 5.00 16.45 -7.46
N VAL A 83 5.73 16.15 -8.52
CA VAL A 83 6.56 17.12 -9.24
C VAL A 83 5.87 17.43 -10.56
N ALA A 84 5.41 18.67 -10.72
CA ALA A 84 4.70 19.11 -11.89
C ALA A 84 5.62 19.92 -12.82
N ASP A 85 5.60 19.60 -14.11
CA ASP A 85 6.21 20.46 -15.12
C ASP A 85 5.29 21.66 -15.39
N PHE A 86 5.87 22.86 -15.40
CA PHE A 86 5.22 24.12 -15.77
C PHE A 86 5.94 24.82 -16.94
N SER A 87 6.70 24.06 -17.74
CA SER A 87 7.33 24.54 -18.96
C SER A 87 6.32 25.11 -19.96
N GLY A 88 6.78 25.96 -20.89
CA GLY A 88 5.90 26.61 -21.87
C GLY A 88 5.07 25.64 -22.73
N SER A 89 5.58 24.43 -22.98
CA SER A 89 4.86 23.39 -23.71
C SER A 89 3.59 22.91 -23.00
N MET A 90 3.46 23.17 -21.69
CA MET A 90 2.26 22.81 -20.93
C MET A 90 1.04 23.66 -21.31
N GLU A 91 1.24 24.79 -21.99
CA GLU A 91 0.17 25.62 -22.53
C GLU A 91 -0.37 25.13 -23.88
N GLU A 92 0.28 24.15 -24.52
CA GLU A 92 -0.17 23.58 -25.80
C GLU A 92 -1.53 22.92 -25.66
N ARG A 93 -2.46 23.27 -26.57
CA ARG A 93 -3.86 22.79 -26.58
C ARG A 93 -4.05 21.60 -27.50
N ASP A 94 -3.41 20.50 -27.15
CA ASP A 94 -3.37 19.27 -27.94
C ASP A 94 -3.93 18.04 -27.21
N VAL A 95 -4.46 18.21 -25.99
CA VAL A 95 -5.07 17.13 -25.22
C VAL A 95 -6.58 17.10 -25.42
N TRP A 96 -7.12 16.01 -25.97
CA TRP A 96 -8.56 15.83 -26.10
C TRP A 96 -9.21 15.56 -24.74
N SER A 97 -10.15 16.41 -24.33
CA SER A 97 -10.92 16.23 -23.10
C SER A 97 -12.31 15.68 -23.39
N TYR A 98 -12.61 14.50 -22.83
CA TYR A 98 -13.94 13.90 -22.91
C TYR A 98 -14.99 14.64 -22.07
N SER A 99 -14.58 15.33 -20.99
CA SER A 99 -15.52 16.06 -20.11
C SER A 99 -16.01 17.36 -20.75
N SER A 100 -15.14 18.07 -21.48
CA SER A 100 -15.44 19.34 -22.13
C SER A 100 -15.61 19.25 -23.65
N ARG A 101 -15.46 18.05 -24.24
CA ARG A 101 -15.57 17.76 -25.69
C ARG A 101 -14.77 18.71 -26.59
N ARG A 102 -13.57 19.08 -26.14
CA ARG A 102 -12.66 20.01 -26.84
C ARG A 102 -11.22 19.67 -26.51
N TYR A 103 -10.30 20.13 -27.35
CA TYR A 103 -8.89 20.16 -27.01
C TYR A 103 -8.63 21.21 -25.91
N ILE A 104 -7.93 20.79 -24.87
CA ILE A 104 -7.55 21.60 -23.70
C ILE A 104 -6.03 21.66 -23.59
N SER A 105 -5.49 22.60 -22.80
CA SER A 105 -4.06 22.64 -22.57
C SER A 105 -3.59 21.47 -21.71
N ARG A 106 -2.33 21.05 -21.87
CA ARG A 106 -1.73 20.00 -21.02
C ARG A 106 -1.79 20.37 -19.52
N ILE A 107 -1.61 21.65 -19.19
CA ILE A 107 -1.77 22.15 -17.82
C ILE A 107 -3.22 22.07 -17.31
N GLU A 108 -4.21 22.28 -18.18
CA GLU A 108 -5.63 22.08 -17.84
C GLU A 108 -5.91 20.59 -17.60
N ALA A 109 -5.37 19.70 -18.44
CA ALA A 109 -5.48 18.26 -18.26
C ALA A 109 -4.84 17.79 -16.94
N LEU A 110 -3.65 18.30 -16.59
CA LEU A 110 -3.01 18.02 -15.31
C LEU A 110 -3.90 18.45 -14.14
N LYS A 111 -4.46 19.66 -14.19
CA LYS A 111 -5.41 20.13 -13.16
C LYS A 111 -6.61 19.22 -13.02
N HIS A 112 -7.17 18.74 -14.14
CA HIS A 112 -8.29 17.80 -14.13
C HIS A 112 -7.91 16.44 -13.53
N THR A 113 -6.70 15.93 -13.79
CA THR A 113 -6.22 14.70 -13.16
C THR A 113 -6.05 14.86 -11.65
N LEU A 114 -5.47 15.98 -11.20
CA LEU A 114 -5.18 16.22 -9.80
C LEU A 114 -6.44 16.50 -8.97
N LYS A 115 -7.31 17.39 -9.44
CA LYS A 115 -8.51 17.83 -8.71
C LYS A 115 -9.79 17.09 -9.09
N GLY A 116 -9.78 16.35 -10.18
CA GLY A 116 -10.99 15.79 -10.75
C GLY A 116 -11.82 16.81 -11.54
N VAL A 117 -12.87 16.32 -12.19
CA VAL A 117 -13.80 17.10 -13.03
C VAL A 117 -15.21 16.54 -12.93
N ASN A 118 -16.22 17.42 -13.00
CA ASN A 118 -17.65 17.05 -13.01
C ASN A 118 -18.04 16.12 -11.84
N GLY A 119 -17.56 16.42 -10.63
CA GLY A 119 -17.87 15.65 -9.43
C GLY A 119 -17.15 14.31 -9.31
N ARG A 120 -16.27 13.96 -10.27
CA ARG A 120 -15.35 12.82 -10.11
C ARG A 120 -14.18 13.24 -9.25
N GLN A 121 -13.79 12.37 -8.31
CA GLN A 121 -12.62 12.56 -7.45
C GLN A 121 -11.34 12.62 -8.28
N GLY A 122 -10.45 13.55 -7.92
CA GLY A 122 -9.11 13.65 -8.49
C GLY A 122 -8.10 12.78 -7.75
N LEU A 123 -6.87 12.71 -8.27
CA LEU A 123 -5.78 11.99 -7.63
C LEU A 123 -5.50 12.51 -6.19
N ILE A 124 -5.64 13.82 -5.95
CA ILE A 124 -5.46 14.41 -4.63
C ILE A 124 -6.49 13.86 -3.65
N ASP A 125 -7.77 13.83 -4.05
CA ASP A 125 -8.85 13.32 -3.20
C ASP A 125 -8.66 11.83 -2.91
N THR A 126 -8.20 11.06 -3.90
CA THR A 126 -7.89 9.64 -3.74
C THR A 126 -6.75 9.42 -2.75
N ILE A 127 -5.65 10.17 -2.84
CA ILE A 127 -4.53 10.07 -1.90
C ILE A 127 -4.97 10.47 -0.48
N LEU A 128 -5.68 11.59 -0.35
CA LEU A 128 -6.10 12.14 0.94
C LEU A 128 -7.36 11.48 1.51
N SER A 129 -7.94 10.49 0.81
CA SER A 129 -9.04 9.68 1.33
C SER A 129 -8.63 8.90 2.60
N ASN A 130 -7.33 8.59 2.74
CA ASN A 130 -6.73 8.20 4.00
C ASN A 130 -6.18 9.44 4.72
N SER A 131 -6.78 9.78 5.86
CA SER A 131 -6.40 10.95 6.68
C SER A 131 -4.95 10.96 7.16
N GLN A 132 -4.26 9.82 7.15
CA GLN A 132 -2.86 9.73 7.55
C GLN A 132 -1.89 10.03 6.40
N ASN A 133 -2.36 9.97 5.15
CA ASN A 133 -1.52 10.27 3.99
C ASN A 133 -1.14 11.75 3.97
N ARG A 134 0.08 12.02 3.51
CA ARG A 134 0.60 13.37 3.33
C ARG A 134 0.92 13.60 1.86
N LEU A 135 0.64 14.80 1.40
CA LEU A 135 0.85 15.20 0.01
C LEU A 135 1.61 16.53 -0.03
N SER A 136 2.66 16.56 -0.84
CA SER A 136 3.35 17.78 -1.26
C SER A 136 3.32 17.90 -2.77
N ILE A 137 3.27 19.12 -3.29
CA ILE A 137 3.32 19.41 -4.73
C ILE A 137 4.44 20.43 -4.95
N VAL A 138 5.29 20.18 -5.94
CA VAL A 138 6.43 20.99 -6.34
C VAL A 138 6.30 21.36 -7.81
#